data_AF-A0A2V9WNQ2-F1
#
_entry.id   AF-A0A2V9WNQ2-F1
#
_cell.length_a   1.000
_cell.length_b   1.000
_cell.length_c   1.000
_cell.angle_alpha   90.00
_cell.angle_beta   90.00
_cell.angle_gamma   90.00
#
_symmetry.space_group_name_H-M   'P 1'
#
loop_
_entity.id
_entity.type
_entity.pdbx_description
1 polymer ?
#
loop_
_entity_poly.entity_id
_entity_poly.type
_entity_poly.pdbx_seq_one_letter_code
_entity_poly.pdbx_strand_id
1 'polypeptide(L)'
;MLAAVNRALEKNGVQAFDQVADGQAATQILQSNLGGGGGTPIPSIRPSIFTADPDLQTSQSEIATAGAERLITRNLTVSATFLFAHGVRLSRTRNVNLPPPVALTLGNAQSLGIPNPLPQQLGRLVFPPTRLSSQYDDIYQWENHASSVYKGLSLSVNRRLANEIEFAGSYTISKAIDDASDFDEQPENSYLIRAERALSSNDQRHRFVLSGTFDLPFGDEEEGKKTSGPMAKVFGNIEAAPILIIGSGGPINALTGFDANRSGAIPLASRPLNFGRNSLLTPTQVQFDLRVLKFFKVGERGKLDFVVESFNILNHTNVVSLNQLFGPDSSPISRFATPNKASISRRLRFSVDFEF
;
A
#
# COMPACT_ATOMS: atom_id res chain seq x y z
N MET A 1 27.33 10.06 1.93
CA MET A 1 27.81 8.73 1.55
C MET A 1 27.09 7.71 2.41
N LEU A 2 26.05 7.04 1.89
CA LEU A 2 25.46 5.87 2.55
C LEU A 2 26.05 4.64 1.85
N ALA A 3 27.19 4.17 2.35
CA ALA A 3 27.58 2.79 2.12
C ALA A 3 26.85 1.98 3.19
N ALA A 4 25.73 1.34 2.84
CA ALA A 4 25.17 0.25 3.62
C ALA A 4 25.63 -1.04 2.93
N VAL A 5 26.35 -1.91 3.63
CA VAL A 5 26.74 -3.22 3.09
C VAL A 5 25.61 -4.20 3.39
N ASN A 6 25.22 -4.99 2.38
CA ASN A 6 24.16 -5.98 2.48
C ASN A 6 24.38 -6.96 3.65
N ARG A 7 23.26 -7.45 4.20
CA ARG A 7 23.16 -8.36 5.36
C ARG A 7 24.02 -9.61 5.16
N ALA A 8 24.94 -9.85 6.09
CA ALA A 8 25.51 -11.18 6.27
C ALA A 8 24.49 -12.01 7.08
N LEU A 9 23.90 -13.02 6.43
CA LEU A 9 22.93 -13.95 7.00
C LEU A 9 23.63 -15.29 7.24
N GLU A 10 23.85 -15.66 8.50
CA GLU A 10 24.12 -17.07 8.82
C GLU A 10 22.80 -17.77 9.09
N LYS A 11 22.47 -18.79 8.30
CA LYS A 11 21.31 -19.66 8.52
C LYS A 11 21.81 -21.08 8.71
N ASN A 12 22.12 -21.46 9.95
CA ASN A 12 22.66 -22.79 10.26
C ASN A 12 21.58 -23.79 10.72
N GLY A 13 20.30 -23.46 10.53
CA GLY A 13 19.15 -24.30 10.90
C GLY A 13 18.79 -24.30 12.38
N VAL A 14 19.60 -23.67 13.24
CA VAL A 14 19.36 -23.53 14.70
C VAL A 14 19.33 -22.05 15.11
N GLN A 15 20.10 -21.20 14.44
CA GLN A 15 20.17 -19.76 14.68
C GLN A 15 20.16 -19.03 13.33
N ALA A 16 19.53 -17.85 13.34
CA ALA A 16 19.62 -16.88 12.26
C ALA A 16 19.87 -15.50 12.87
N PHE A 17 20.93 -14.84 12.38
CA PHE A 17 21.24 -13.46 12.76
C PHE A 17 21.62 -12.64 11.52
N ASP A 18 21.45 -11.34 11.66
CA ASP A 18 21.85 -10.35 10.68
C ASP A 18 22.99 -9.50 11.24
N GLN A 19 23.99 -9.16 10.44
CA GLN A 19 24.96 -8.11 10.76
C GLN A 19 24.74 -6.93 9.82
N VAL A 20 24.52 -5.75 10.40
CA VAL A 20 24.38 -4.49 9.67
C VAL A 20 25.56 -3.60 10.04
N ALA A 21 26.21 -3.05 9.02
CA ALA A 21 27.29 -2.09 9.18
C ALA A 21 26.87 -0.77 8.57
N ASP A 22 27.14 0.32 9.28
CA ASP A 22 26.91 1.68 8.79
C ASP A 22 28.19 2.54 8.85
N GLY A 23 28.19 3.62 8.08
CA GLY A 23 29.22 4.65 8.13
C GLY A 23 30.62 4.16 7.76
N GLN A 24 31.61 4.46 8.62
CA GLN A 24 33.02 4.11 8.36
C GLN A 24 33.25 2.61 8.32
N ALA A 25 32.62 1.84 9.23
CA ALA A 25 32.74 0.39 9.26
C ALA A 25 32.22 -0.23 7.96
N ALA A 26 31.04 0.21 7.49
CA ALA A 26 30.49 -0.22 6.21
C ALA A 26 31.40 0.13 5.03
N THR A 27 31.99 1.33 5.03
CA THR A 27 32.92 1.77 3.99
C THR A 27 34.16 0.88 3.94
N GLN A 28 34.73 0.55 5.11
CA GLN A 28 35.89 -0.34 5.21
C GLN A 28 35.56 -1.75 4.71
N ILE A 29 34.39 -2.29 5.08
CA ILE A 29 33.93 -3.62 4.64
C ILE A 29 33.71 -3.65 3.14
N LEU A 30 33.10 -2.60 2.57
CA LEU A 30 32.87 -2.50 1.14
C LEU A 30 34.20 -2.45 0.37
N GLN A 31 35.17 -1.69 0.87
CA GLN A 31 36.51 -1.59 0.29
C GLN A 31 37.27 -2.92 0.39
N SER A 32 37.23 -3.60 1.54
CA SER A 32 37.94 -4.86 1.76
C SER A 32 37.37 -6.01 0.92
N ASN A 33 36.07 -5.97 0.60
CA ASN A 33 35.38 -7.00 -0.16
C ASN A 33 35.17 -6.63 -1.65
N LEU A 34 35.87 -5.60 -2.16
CA LEU A 34 35.77 -5.14 -3.56
C LEU A 34 34.32 -4.89 -4.03
N GLY A 35 33.46 -4.38 -3.13
CA GLY A 35 32.04 -4.15 -3.43
C GLY A 35 31.11 -5.33 -3.15
N GLY A 36 31.64 -6.49 -2.74
CA GLY A 36 30.86 -7.65 -2.29
C GLY A 36 30.38 -7.52 -0.84
N GLY A 37 29.35 -8.29 -0.49
CA GLY A 37 28.96 -8.50 0.91
C GLY A 37 29.95 -9.45 1.61
N GLY A 38 30.13 -9.28 2.93
CA GLY A 38 30.91 -10.24 3.72
C GLY A 38 30.23 -11.60 3.71
N GLY A 39 30.83 -12.59 3.03
CA GLY A 39 30.30 -13.96 2.96
C GLY A 39 30.40 -14.76 4.27
N THR A 40 31.03 -14.16 5.29
CA THR A 40 31.19 -14.71 6.64
C THR A 40 30.90 -13.64 7.69
N PRO A 41 30.40 -14.01 8.88
CA PRO A 41 30.21 -13.08 9.98
C PRO A 41 31.50 -12.31 10.31
N ILE A 42 31.36 -11.00 10.52
CA ILE A 42 32.46 -10.08 10.81
C ILE A 42 32.58 -9.93 12.34
N PRO A 43 33.70 -10.33 12.97
CA PRO A 43 33.80 -10.35 14.44
C PRO A 43 33.61 -9.01 15.13
N SER A 44 33.91 -7.89 14.44
CA SER A 44 33.77 -6.54 14.99
C SER A 44 32.35 -5.98 14.91
N ILE A 45 31.41 -6.67 14.26
CA ILE A 45 30.02 -6.25 14.15
C ILE A 45 29.18 -7.15 15.03
N ARG A 46 28.41 -6.56 15.94
CA ARG A 46 27.49 -7.34 16.77
C ARG A 46 26.34 -7.87 15.91
N PRO A 47 25.90 -9.11 16.12
CA PRO A 47 24.73 -9.64 15.43
C PRO A 47 23.45 -9.00 15.97
N SER A 48 22.49 -8.77 15.07
CA SER A 48 21.09 -8.50 15.39
C SER A 48 20.30 -9.80 15.30
N ILE A 49 19.39 -10.02 16.24
CA ILE A 49 18.58 -11.24 16.32
C ILE A 49 17.09 -10.91 16.29
N PHE A 50 16.29 -11.91 15.90
CA PHE A 50 14.84 -11.86 15.97
C PHE A 50 14.36 -12.77 17.09
N THR A 51 13.48 -12.25 17.94
CA THR A 51 12.91 -12.99 19.07
C THR A 51 11.39 -12.85 19.07
N ALA A 52 10.70 -13.78 19.69
CA ALA A 52 9.27 -13.63 20.01
C ALA A 52 9.13 -13.05 21.42
N ASP A 53 8.10 -12.25 21.64
CA ASP A 53 7.68 -11.87 22.99
C ASP A 53 7.26 -13.13 23.78
N PRO A 54 7.85 -13.41 24.96
CA PRO A 54 7.43 -14.54 25.78
C PRO A 54 5.95 -14.46 26.19
N ASP A 55 5.37 -13.25 26.23
CA ASP A 55 3.98 -13.00 26.62
C ASP A 55 3.05 -12.80 25.41
N LEU A 56 3.46 -13.30 24.22
CA LEU A 56 2.61 -13.26 23.02
C LEU A 56 1.22 -13.83 23.29
N GLN A 57 0.22 -13.11 22.83
CA GLN A 57 -1.19 -13.46 22.93
C GLN A 57 -1.82 -13.56 21.54
N THR A 58 -2.90 -14.32 21.41
CA THR A 58 -3.63 -14.41 20.16
C THR A 58 -4.21 -13.05 19.75
N SER A 59 -3.94 -12.62 18.52
CA SER A 59 -4.58 -11.44 17.91
C SER A 59 -6.08 -11.63 17.80
N GLN A 60 -6.84 -10.55 17.98
CA GLN A 60 -8.30 -10.58 17.96
C GLN A 60 -8.84 -9.51 17.01
N SER A 61 -10.04 -9.75 16.48
CA SER A 61 -10.76 -8.80 15.66
C SER A 61 -12.21 -8.74 16.12
N GLU A 62 -12.66 -7.54 16.46
CA GLU A 62 -14.04 -7.24 16.81
C GLU A 62 -14.71 -6.64 15.58
N ILE A 63 -15.72 -7.31 15.05
CA ILE A 63 -16.40 -6.89 13.82
C ILE A 63 -17.87 -6.67 14.13
N ALA A 64 -18.41 -5.53 13.69
CA ALA A 64 -19.83 -5.25 13.73
C ALA A 64 -20.30 -4.72 12.38
N THR A 65 -21.41 -5.28 11.88
CA THR A 65 -22.02 -4.88 10.61
C THR A 65 -23.48 -4.52 10.84
N ALA A 66 -23.92 -3.43 10.22
CA ALA A 66 -25.32 -3.06 10.17
C ALA A 66 -25.68 -2.67 8.74
N GLY A 67 -26.82 -3.11 8.23
CA GLY A 67 -27.20 -2.80 6.87
C GLY A 67 -28.71 -2.79 6.66
N ALA A 68 -29.11 -2.08 5.61
CA ALA A 68 -30.47 -2.07 5.10
C ALA A 68 -30.42 -2.20 3.59
N GLU A 69 -31.34 -2.98 3.04
CA GLU A 69 -31.52 -3.16 1.61
C GLU A 69 -32.97 -2.93 1.26
N ARG A 70 -33.21 -2.29 0.12
CA ARG A 70 -34.55 -2.04 -0.38
C ARG A 70 -34.61 -2.25 -1.89
N LEU A 71 -35.58 -3.05 -2.30
CA LEU A 71 -36.03 -3.12 -3.68
C LEU A 71 -36.81 -1.83 -4.01
N ILE A 72 -36.28 -1.02 -4.91
CA ILE A 72 -36.84 0.27 -5.34
C ILE A 72 -37.81 0.08 -6.50
N THR A 73 -37.42 -0.74 -7.48
CA THR A 73 -38.26 -1.21 -8.59
C THR A 73 -38.12 -2.73 -8.70
N ARG A 74 -38.87 -3.39 -9.59
CA ARG A 74 -38.79 -4.86 -9.78
C ARG A 74 -37.37 -5.40 -10.08
N ASN A 75 -36.47 -4.53 -10.51
CA ASN A 75 -35.12 -4.87 -10.95
C ASN A 75 -34.03 -3.96 -10.39
N LEU A 76 -34.35 -2.98 -9.53
CA LEU A 76 -33.38 -2.06 -8.94
C LEU A 76 -33.41 -2.20 -7.43
N THR A 77 -32.27 -2.56 -6.85
CA THR A 77 -32.07 -2.69 -5.42
C THR A 77 -31.04 -1.66 -4.96
N VAL A 78 -31.31 -1.00 -3.85
CA VAL A 78 -30.37 -0.10 -3.19
C VAL A 78 -30.08 -0.64 -1.80
N SER A 79 -28.82 -0.61 -1.39
CA SER A 79 -28.39 -1.02 -0.06
C SER A 79 -27.44 -0.01 0.57
N ALA A 80 -27.45 0.02 1.90
CA ALA A 80 -26.49 0.72 2.72
C ALA A 80 -25.95 -0.26 3.75
N THR A 81 -24.63 -0.37 3.85
CA THR A 81 -23.96 -1.28 4.80
C THR A 81 -22.86 -0.53 5.53
N PHE A 82 -22.98 -0.46 6.84
CA PHE A 82 -21.94 0.00 7.74
C PHE A 82 -21.12 -1.19 8.25
N LEU A 83 -19.79 -1.05 8.24
CA LEU A 83 -18.83 -1.99 8.79
C LEU A 83 -17.94 -1.26 9.80
N PHE A 84 -17.88 -1.80 11.01
CA PHE A 84 -16.88 -1.51 12.01
C PHE A 84 -15.97 -2.73 12.18
N ALA A 85 -14.66 -2.52 12.16
CA ALA A 85 -13.68 -3.54 12.51
C ALA A 85 -12.63 -2.92 13.45
N HIS A 86 -12.35 -3.60 14.55
CA HIS A 86 -11.33 -3.21 15.52
C HIS A 86 -10.38 -4.38 15.74
N GLY A 87 -9.15 -4.23 15.27
CA GLY A 87 -8.07 -5.18 15.50
C GLY A 87 -7.38 -4.87 16.83
N VAL A 88 -7.29 -5.89 17.68
CA VAL A 88 -6.70 -5.83 19.02
C VAL A 88 -5.60 -6.86 19.12
N ARG A 89 -4.49 -6.49 19.77
CA ARG A 89 -3.29 -7.33 19.90
C ARG A 89 -2.75 -7.77 18.54
N LEU A 90 -2.70 -6.83 17.59
CA LEU A 90 -2.11 -7.08 16.29
C LEU A 90 -0.59 -7.17 16.41
N SER A 91 -0.01 -7.96 15.52
CA SER A 91 1.44 -8.18 15.46
C SER A 91 2.18 -6.91 15.08
N ARG A 92 3.36 -6.72 15.68
CA ARG A 92 4.36 -5.75 15.24
C ARG A 92 5.77 -6.22 15.62
N THR A 93 6.76 -5.59 14.99
CA THR A 93 8.16 -5.76 15.33
C THR A 93 8.66 -4.50 16.04
N ARG A 94 9.45 -4.68 17.10
CA ARG A 94 10.07 -3.58 17.82
C ARG A 94 11.50 -3.93 18.21
N ASN A 95 12.42 -3.00 18.02
CA ASN A 95 13.75 -3.14 18.58
C ASN A 95 13.72 -2.84 20.09
N VAL A 96 13.95 -3.87 20.89
CA VAL A 96 13.91 -3.81 22.37
C VAL A 96 15.28 -3.74 23.02
N ASN A 97 16.36 -3.75 22.23
CA ASN A 97 17.72 -3.63 22.75
C ASN A 97 18.21 -2.19 22.94
N LEU A 98 17.32 -1.22 22.73
CA LEU A 98 17.62 0.20 22.79
C LEU A 98 17.44 0.74 24.22
N PRO A 99 18.36 1.56 24.75
CA PRO A 99 18.12 2.34 25.96
C PRO A 99 17.14 3.50 25.69
N PRO A 100 16.61 4.19 26.72
CA PRO A 100 15.74 5.34 26.52
C PRO A 100 16.40 6.43 25.64
N PRO A 101 15.67 7.00 24.66
CA PRO A 101 16.25 7.98 23.77
C PRO A 101 16.46 9.33 24.48
N VAL A 102 17.40 10.12 23.98
CA VAL A 102 17.73 11.45 24.50
C VAL A 102 17.63 12.49 23.40
N ALA A 103 17.29 13.72 23.75
CA ALA A 103 17.28 14.81 22.78
C ALA A 103 18.69 15.11 22.28
N LEU A 104 18.88 15.06 20.96
CA LEU A 104 20.15 15.39 20.33
C LEU A 104 20.35 16.91 20.29
N THR A 105 21.48 17.35 20.80
CA THR A 105 21.95 18.74 20.78
C THR A 105 23.38 18.77 20.26
N LEU A 106 23.87 19.93 19.81
CA LEU A 106 25.27 20.05 19.40
C LEU A 106 26.25 19.68 20.54
N GLY A 107 25.87 19.94 21.80
CA GLY A 107 26.73 19.67 22.96
C GLY A 107 26.88 18.19 23.32
N ASN A 108 25.90 17.34 23.01
CA ASN A 108 25.95 15.89 23.29
C ASN A 108 26.14 15.02 22.03
N ALA A 109 26.21 15.63 20.84
CA ALA A 109 26.27 14.88 19.59
C ALA A 109 27.49 13.95 19.52
N GLN A 110 28.66 14.41 19.98
CA GLN A 110 29.88 13.60 19.99
C GLN A 110 29.78 12.39 20.93
N SER A 111 29.23 12.53 22.14
CA SER A 111 29.07 11.41 23.07
C SER A 111 28.02 10.40 22.61
N LEU A 112 27.06 10.85 21.80
CA LEU A 112 26.09 10.00 21.13
C LEU A 112 26.62 9.37 19.83
N GLY A 113 27.88 9.62 19.46
CA GLY A 113 28.50 9.07 18.25
C GLY A 113 28.02 9.71 16.94
N ILE A 114 27.50 10.94 17.00
CA ILE A 114 27.05 11.75 15.85
C ILE A 114 27.93 13.01 15.79
N PRO A 115 29.19 12.94 15.32
CA PRO A 115 30.09 14.10 15.35
C PRO A 115 29.60 15.26 14.47
N ASN A 116 28.83 14.98 13.41
CA ASN A 116 28.26 15.97 12.49
C ASN A 116 26.74 15.72 12.35
N PRO A 117 25.93 16.19 13.31
CA PRO A 117 24.49 15.96 13.28
C PRO A 117 23.85 16.70 12.10
N LEU A 118 23.00 15.99 11.34
CA LEU A 118 22.27 16.56 10.21
C LEU A 118 21.07 17.39 10.72
N PRO A 119 20.56 18.36 9.96
CA PRO A 119 19.44 19.19 10.39
C PRO A 119 18.21 18.40 10.85
N GLN A 120 17.87 17.28 10.19
CA GLN A 120 16.76 16.41 10.60
C GLN A 120 16.99 15.65 11.92
N GLN A 121 18.21 15.64 12.46
CA GLN A 121 18.54 15.00 13.74
C GLN A 121 18.61 15.98 14.91
N LEU A 122 18.92 17.26 14.67
CA LEU A 122 19.02 18.24 15.76
C LEU A 122 17.66 18.47 16.42
N GLY A 123 17.60 18.39 17.76
CA GLY A 123 16.36 18.50 18.54
C GLY A 123 15.49 17.23 18.54
N ARG A 124 15.87 16.19 17.79
CA ARG A 124 15.18 14.89 17.75
C ARG A 124 15.56 14.03 18.96
N LEU A 125 14.63 13.16 19.37
CA LEU A 125 14.96 12.04 20.27
C LEU A 125 15.73 10.97 19.50
N VAL A 126 16.98 10.75 19.90
CA VAL A 126 17.85 9.72 19.31
C VAL A 126 18.25 8.69 20.34
N PHE A 127 18.42 7.45 19.90
CA PHE A 127 18.90 6.36 20.71
C PHE A 127 20.43 6.43 20.82
N PRO A 128 20.98 6.39 22.06
CA PRO A 128 22.41 6.26 22.27
C PRO A 128 23.00 5.01 21.59
N PRO A 129 24.31 5.02 21.28
CA PRO A 129 24.99 3.86 20.68
C PRO A 129 25.15 2.66 21.64
N THR A 130 24.84 2.85 22.93
CA THR A 130 24.81 1.76 23.91
C THR A 130 23.59 0.87 23.69
N ARG A 131 23.69 -0.39 24.11
CA ARG A 131 22.62 -1.39 24.04
C ARG A 131 22.32 -1.94 25.42
N LEU A 132 21.08 -2.34 25.67
CA LEU A 132 20.67 -2.94 26.95
C LEU A 132 21.37 -4.30 27.17
N SER A 133 21.43 -5.11 26.13
CA SER A 133 22.29 -6.29 26.02
C SER A 133 23.49 -5.96 25.13
N SER A 134 24.69 -6.07 25.69
CA SER A 134 25.94 -5.82 24.96
C SER A 134 26.32 -6.93 23.96
N GLN A 135 25.62 -8.06 23.99
CA GLN A 135 25.87 -9.22 23.11
C GLN A 135 25.36 -9.00 21.69
N TYR A 136 24.28 -8.23 21.56
CA TYR A 136 23.58 -8.01 20.28
C TYR A 136 23.64 -6.54 19.89
N ASP A 137 23.51 -6.26 18.60
CA ASP A 137 23.23 -4.90 18.15
C ASP A 137 21.76 -4.59 18.37
N ASP A 138 20.88 -5.13 17.54
CA ASP A 138 19.44 -5.00 17.70
C ASP A 138 18.80 -6.33 18.13
N ILE A 139 17.73 -6.25 18.93
CA ILE A 139 16.87 -7.38 19.25
C ILE A 139 15.50 -7.01 18.72
N TYR A 140 15.17 -7.51 17.54
CA TYR A 140 13.88 -7.30 16.91
C TYR A 140 12.88 -8.30 17.50
N GLN A 141 12.10 -7.82 18.46
CA GLN A 141 11.09 -8.61 19.12
C GLN A 141 9.78 -8.53 18.33
N TRP A 142 9.25 -9.68 17.93
CA TRP A 142 7.89 -9.82 17.46
C TRP A 142 6.96 -9.84 18.67
N GLU A 143 6.19 -8.77 18.81
CA GLU A 143 5.20 -8.56 19.86
C GLU A 143 3.80 -8.37 19.25
N ASN A 144 2.77 -8.31 20.09
CA ASN A 144 1.37 -8.21 19.67
C ASN A 144 0.66 -7.03 20.34
N HIS A 145 1.26 -5.84 20.27
CA HIS A 145 0.76 -4.63 20.92
C HIS A 145 0.18 -3.61 19.95
N ALA A 146 0.06 -3.93 18.66
CA ALA A 146 -0.55 -3.04 17.68
C ALA A 146 -2.08 -3.09 17.73
N SER A 147 -2.71 -2.03 17.22
CA SER A 147 -4.17 -1.89 17.16
C SER A 147 -4.61 -1.19 15.89
N SER A 148 -5.79 -1.55 15.37
CA SER A 148 -6.37 -0.92 14.19
C SER A 148 -7.88 -0.71 14.36
N VAL A 149 -8.41 0.37 13.82
CA VAL A 149 -9.85 0.67 13.80
C VAL A 149 -10.23 1.10 12.39
N TYR A 150 -11.19 0.38 11.81
CA TYR A 150 -11.83 0.69 10.54
C TYR A 150 -13.31 1.01 10.76
N LYS A 151 -13.79 2.07 10.12
CA LYS A 151 -15.20 2.44 10.01
C LYS A 151 -15.51 2.75 8.56
N GLY A 152 -16.44 2.03 7.95
CA GLY A 152 -16.83 2.23 6.56
C GLY A 152 -18.34 2.20 6.38
N LEU A 153 -18.85 3.08 5.53
CA LEU A 153 -20.21 3.03 5.01
C LEU A 153 -20.15 2.82 3.51
N SER A 154 -20.76 1.74 3.03
CA SER A 154 -20.91 1.41 1.62
C SER A 154 -22.37 1.60 1.20
N LEU A 155 -22.59 2.43 0.19
CA LEU A 155 -23.88 2.60 -0.48
C LEU A 155 -23.80 1.88 -1.82
N SER A 156 -24.73 0.98 -2.11
CA SER A 156 -24.74 0.22 -3.36
C SER A 156 -26.07 0.35 -4.09
N VAL A 157 -26.01 0.32 -5.41
CA VAL A 157 -27.15 0.24 -6.31
C VAL A 157 -26.90 -0.89 -7.29
N ASN A 158 -27.84 -1.82 -7.38
CA ASN A 158 -27.75 -2.98 -8.25
C ASN A 158 -29.02 -3.03 -9.11
N ARG A 159 -28.85 -2.91 -10.42
CA ARG A 159 -29.91 -3.14 -11.40
C ARG A 159 -29.66 -4.47 -12.08
N ARG A 160 -30.57 -5.43 -11.91
CA ARG A 160 -30.57 -6.69 -12.67
C ARG A 160 -30.90 -6.43 -14.14
N LEU A 161 -30.36 -7.27 -15.03
CA LEU A 161 -30.61 -7.19 -16.47
C LEU A 161 -32.10 -7.06 -16.77
N ALA A 162 -32.47 -5.92 -17.33
CA ALA A 162 -33.80 -5.68 -17.88
C ALA A 162 -33.76 -4.53 -18.87
N ASN A 163 -34.40 -4.73 -20.03
CA ASN A 163 -34.29 -3.86 -21.19
C ASN A 163 -32.81 -3.66 -21.54
N GLU A 164 -32.06 -4.75 -21.75
CA GLU A 164 -30.68 -4.74 -22.29
C GLU A 164 -29.62 -4.07 -21.39
N ILE A 165 -29.98 -3.74 -20.15
CA ILE A 165 -29.11 -3.01 -19.23
C ILE A 165 -29.03 -3.72 -17.89
N GLU A 166 -27.81 -4.05 -17.49
CA GLU A 166 -27.43 -4.46 -16.14
C GLU A 166 -26.35 -3.53 -15.61
N PHE A 167 -26.43 -3.12 -14.35
CA PHE A 167 -25.34 -2.39 -13.72
C PHE A 167 -25.29 -2.56 -12.20
N ALA A 168 -24.10 -2.40 -11.66
CA ALA A 168 -23.82 -2.32 -10.24
C ALA A 168 -22.95 -1.09 -9.97
N GLY A 169 -23.37 -0.27 -9.02
CA GLY A 169 -22.61 0.87 -8.52
C GLY A 169 -22.43 0.75 -7.02
N SER A 170 -21.24 1.05 -6.52
CA SER A 170 -20.97 1.15 -5.09
C SER A 170 -20.12 2.37 -4.77
N TYR A 171 -20.43 3.02 -3.65
CA TYR A 171 -19.66 4.11 -3.08
C TYR A 171 -19.38 3.81 -1.61
N THR A 172 -18.10 3.71 -1.26
CA THR A 172 -17.63 3.50 0.09
C THR A 172 -16.94 4.76 0.58
N ILE A 173 -17.41 5.28 1.72
CA ILE A 173 -16.67 6.26 2.52
C ILE A 173 -16.13 5.56 3.76
N SER A 174 -14.83 5.67 4.03
CA SER A 174 -14.18 4.93 5.11
C SER A 174 -13.12 5.72 5.87
N LYS A 175 -12.78 5.22 7.07
CA LYS A 175 -11.66 5.68 7.89
C LYS A 175 -10.96 4.46 8.50
N ALA A 176 -9.68 4.28 8.20
CA ALA A 176 -8.79 3.33 8.85
C ALA A 176 -7.71 4.09 9.65
N ILE A 177 -7.56 3.74 10.92
CA ILE A 177 -6.52 4.25 11.83
C ILE A 177 -5.83 3.04 12.47
N ASP A 178 -4.52 2.98 12.40
CA ASP A 178 -3.68 1.95 13.03
C ASP A 178 -2.47 2.58 13.74
N ASP A 179 -1.72 1.83 14.54
CA ASP A 179 -0.39 2.22 15.08
C ASP A 179 0.77 1.42 14.44
N ALA A 180 0.44 0.44 13.60
CA ALA A 180 1.27 -0.21 12.60
C ALA A 180 0.34 -0.77 11.50
N SER A 181 0.65 -0.53 10.23
CA SER A 181 -0.11 -1.07 9.08
C SER A 181 0.35 -2.46 8.66
N ASP A 182 1.55 -2.87 9.08
CA ASP A 182 2.08 -4.23 8.85
C ASP A 182 2.92 -4.68 10.06
N PHE A 183 3.23 -5.97 10.14
CA PHE A 183 3.97 -6.55 11.27
C PHE A 183 5.44 -6.10 11.31
N ASP A 184 6.02 -5.70 10.18
CA ASP A 184 7.41 -5.23 10.07
C ASP A 184 7.54 -3.69 10.14
N GLU A 185 6.42 -2.96 10.27
CA GLU A 185 6.42 -1.52 10.49
C GLU A 185 6.80 -1.18 11.94
N GLN A 186 8.09 -0.89 12.12
CA GLN A 186 8.65 -0.52 13.42
C GLN A 186 8.29 0.94 13.79
N PRO A 187 8.09 1.23 15.09
CA PRO A 187 7.83 2.59 15.54
C PRO A 187 9.06 3.49 15.35
N GLU A 188 8.85 4.79 15.20
CA GLU A 188 9.96 5.76 15.18
C GLU A 188 10.66 5.85 16.56
N ASN A 189 9.89 5.61 17.62
CA ASN A 189 10.38 5.52 19.00
C ASN A 189 9.79 4.30 19.72
N SER A 190 10.63 3.29 19.99
CA SER A 190 10.27 2.06 20.71
C SER A 190 9.67 2.28 22.11
N TYR A 191 9.87 3.46 22.72
CA TYR A 191 9.32 3.82 24.02
C TYR A 191 8.00 4.61 23.94
N LEU A 192 7.61 5.10 22.76
CA LEU A 192 6.43 5.93 22.56
C LEU A 192 5.55 5.42 21.42
N ILE A 193 5.15 4.15 21.51
CA ILE A 193 4.29 3.48 20.53
C ILE A 193 2.98 4.24 20.27
N ARG A 194 2.42 4.91 21.29
CA ARG A 194 1.17 5.67 21.14
C ARG A 194 1.27 6.83 20.14
N ALA A 195 2.47 7.37 19.91
CA ALA A 195 2.69 8.42 18.91
C ALA A 195 2.57 7.91 17.47
N GLU A 196 2.58 6.58 17.28
CA GLU A 196 2.43 5.97 15.97
C GLU A 196 0.99 5.97 15.48
N ARG A 197 0.00 6.19 16.36
CA ARG A 197 -1.42 6.13 16.02
C ARG A 197 -1.80 7.20 14.98
N ALA A 198 -2.02 6.79 13.74
CA ALA A 198 -2.33 7.69 12.62
C ALA A 198 -3.25 7.02 11.58
N LEU A 199 -3.49 7.68 10.45
CA LEU A 199 -4.17 7.05 9.31
C LEU A 199 -3.40 5.79 8.90
N SER A 200 -4.13 4.71 8.64
CA SER A 200 -3.54 3.49 8.09
C SER A 200 -2.98 3.75 6.69
N SER A 201 -1.90 3.07 6.31
CA SER A 201 -1.44 3.07 4.91
C SER A 201 -2.46 2.44 3.95
N ASN A 202 -3.41 1.69 4.49
CA ASN A 202 -4.54 1.11 3.77
C ASN A 202 -5.82 1.97 3.82
N ASP A 203 -5.78 3.20 4.38
CA ASP A 203 -6.95 4.10 4.37
C ASP A 203 -7.26 4.54 2.93
N GLN A 204 -8.46 4.22 2.45
CA GLN A 204 -9.01 4.83 1.24
C GLN A 204 -10.32 5.52 1.60
N ARG A 205 -10.23 6.84 1.80
CA ARG A 205 -11.32 7.69 2.29
C ARG A 205 -12.60 7.56 1.46
N HIS A 206 -12.45 7.62 0.14
CA HIS A 206 -13.56 7.55 -0.82
C HIS A 206 -13.22 6.54 -1.91
N ARG A 207 -14.14 5.64 -2.20
CA ARG A 207 -14.02 4.69 -3.30
C ARG A 207 -15.37 4.54 -3.99
N PHE A 208 -15.43 4.88 -5.27
CA PHE A 208 -16.56 4.65 -6.14
C PHE A 208 -16.19 3.60 -7.18
N VAL A 209 -17.10 2.64 -7.40
CA VAL A 209 -16.99 1.62 -8.45
C VAL A 209 -18.33 1.52 -9.16
N LEU A 210 -18.32 1.64 -10.48
CA LEU A 210 -19.47 1.41 -11.34
C LEU A 210 -19.08 0.40 -12.41
N SER A 211 -19.88 -0.64 -12.58
CA SER A 211 -19.75 -1.62 -13.65
C SER A 211 -21.11 -1.89 -14.25
N GLY A 212 -21.16 -2.21 -15.54
CA GLY A 212 -22.40 -2.66 -16.16
C GLY A 212 -22.16 -3.34 -17.49
N THR A 213 -23.23 -3.89 -18.03
CA THR A 213 -23.32 -4.40 -19.40
C THR A 213 -24.52 -3.72 -20.06
N PHE A 214 -24.30 -3.28 -21.29
CA PHE A 214 -25.26 -2.57 -22.12
C PHE A 214 -25.27 -3.24 -23.48
N ASP A 215 -26.35 -3.93 -23.82
CA ASP A 215 -26.58 -4.29 -25.22
C ASP A 215 -27.03 -3.01 -25.92
N LEU A 216 -26.28 -2.60 -26.94
CA LEU A 216 -26.59 -1.37 -27.66
C LEU A 216 -27.79 -1.65 -28.57
N PRO A 217 -28.89 -0.86 -28.48
CA PRO A 217 -30.17 -1.14 -29.15
C PRO A 217 -30.16 -0.86 -30.66
N PHE A 218 -28.98 -0.85 -31.28
CA PHE A 218 -28.81 -0.54 -32.69
C PHE A 218 -28.87 -1.82 -33.50
N GLY A 219 -30.03 -2.22 -34.02
CA GLY A 219 -30.12 -3.36 -34.96
C GLY A 219 -30.64 -4.65 -34.35
N ASP A 220 -31.15 -4.61 -33.12
CA ASP A 220 -31.94 -5.70 -32.57
C ASP A 220 -33.29 -5.80 -33.27
N GLU A 221 -33.65 -7.03 -33.63
CA GLU A 221 -34.97 -7.37 -34.18
C GLU A 221 -36.00 -7.35 -33.06
N GLU A 222 -36.36 -6.16 -32.56
CA GLU A 222 -37.57 -6.02 -31.75
C GLU A 222 -38.79 -6.43 -32.59
N GLU A 223 -39.64 -7.29 -32.01
CA GLU A 223 -40.80 -7.95 -32.61
C GLU A 223 -41.41 -7.19 -33.82
N GLY A 224 -41.03 -7.62 -35.03
CA GLY A 224 -41.69 -7.25 -36.28
C GLY A 224 -41.21 -5.99 -37.00
N LYS A 225 -40.26 -5.21 -36.47
CA LYS A 225 -39.68 -4.07 -37.22
C LYS A 225 -38.24 -4.34 -37.64
N LYS A 226 -38.08 -4.79 -38.88
CA LYS A 226 -36.76 -4.84 -39.55
C LYS A 226 -36.19 -3.42 -39.66
N THR A 227 -35.25 -3.07 -38.79
CA THR A 227 -34.38 -1.90 -38.98
C THR A 227 -33.46 -2.18 -40.16
N SER A 228 -33.97 -1.87 -41.37
CA SER A 228 -33.29 -2.15 -42.63
C SER A 228 -32.36 -0.98 -42.98
N GLY A 229 -31.06 -1.17 -42.75
CA GLY A 229 -30.04 -0.21 -43.17
C GLY A 229 -28.61 -0.72 -42.95
N PRO A 230 -27.61 -0.21 -43.70
CA PRO A 230 -26.21 -0.59 -43.51
C PRO A 230 -25.70 -0.29 -42.10
N MET A 231 -26.20 0.79 -41.47
CA MET A 231 -25.90 1.12 -40.08
C MET A 231 -26.42 0.06 -39.08
N ALA A 232 -27.63 -0.47 -39.26
CA ALA A 232 -28.19 -1.49 -38.37
C ALA A 232 -27.40 -2.82 -38.44
N LYS A 233 -26.89 -3.20 -39.61
CA LYS A 233 -26.03 -4.39 -39.76
C LYS A 233 -24.65 -4.21 -39.11
N VAL A 234 -24.07 -3.01 -39.22
CA VAL A 234 -22.75 -2.70 -38.66
C VAL A 234 -22.82 -2.55 -37.14
N PHE A 235 -23.87 -1.91 -36.61
CA PHE A 235 -24.01 -1.62 -35.18
C PHE A 235 -24.87 -2.61 -34.37
N GLY A 236 -25.52 -3.60 -35.02
CA GLY A 236 -26.22 -4.75 -34.40
C GLY A 236 -25.36 -5.52 -33.41
N ASN A 237 -25.94 -6.21 -32.42
CA ASN A 237 -25.21 -7.24 -31.67
C ASN A 237 -23.92 -6.72 -30.99
N ILE A 238 -23.90 -5.46 -30.56
CA ILE A 238 -22.77 -4.88 -29.82
C ILE A 238 -23.14 -4.81 -28.35
N GLU A 239 -22.33 -5.44 -27.52
CA GLU A 239 -22.39 -5.33 -26.07
C GLU A 239 -21.23 -4.47 -25.58
N ALA A 240 -21.52 -3.49 -24.73
CA ALA A 240 -20.53 -2.67 -24.06
C ALA A 240 -20.53 -2.94 -22.56
N ALA A 241 -19.36 -3.22 -22.00
CA ALA A 241 -19.18 -3.47 -20.57
C ALA A 241 -18.15 -2.49 -19.97
N PRO A 242 -18.58 -1.30 -19.50
CA PRO A 242 -17.72 -0.33 -18.84
C PRO A 242 -17.47 -0.68 -17.37
N ILE A 243 -16.28 -0.35 -16.88
CA ILE A 243 -15.93 -0.37 -15.46
C ILE A 243 -15.23 0.96 -15.12
N LEU A 244 -15.85 1.76 -14.25
CA LEU A 244 -15.30 3.01 -13.74
C LEU A 244 -14.98 2.87 -12.25
N ILE A 245 -13.73 3.16 -11.88
CA ILE A 245 -13.24 3.15 -10.52
C ILE A 245 -12.66 4.54 -10.23
N ILE A 246 -13.17 5.19 -9.20
CA ILE A 246 -12.63 6.46 -8.69
C ILE A 246 -12.28 6.28 -7.23
N GLY A 247 -11.02 6.49 -6.87
CA GLY A 247 -10.53 6.33 -5.50
C GLY A 247 -9.81 7.58 -5.04
N SER A 248 -10.08 8.05 -3.83
CA SER A 248 -9.24 9.06 -3.19
C SER A 248 -7.81 8.55 -3.04
N GLY A 249 -6.89 9.50 -2.86
CA GLY A 249 -5.51 9.21 -2.50
C GLY A 249 -5.37 8.33 -1.26
N GLY A 250 -4.36 7.46 -1.28
CA GLY A 250 -3.95 6.66 -0.13
C GLY A 250 -2.86 7.38 0.68
N PRO A 251 -2.84 7.24 2.02
CA PRO A 251 -1.77 7.75 2.86
C PRO A 251 -0.42 7.12 2.59
N ILE A 252 0.61 7.94 2.71
CA ILE A 252 2.01 7.57 2.50
C ILE A 252 2.84 8.16 3.63
N ASN A 253 3.75 7.35 4.19
CA ASN A 253 4.70 7.82 5.19
C ASN A 253 5.80 8.67 4.55
N ALA A 254 6.11 9.83 5.15
CA ALA A 254 7.28 10.62 4.77
C ALA A 254 8.49 10.08 5.54
N LEU A 255 9.63 9.91 4.85
CA LEU A 255 10.85 9.34 5.43
C LEU A 255 12.01 10.32 5.29
N THR A 256 12.85 10.41 6.30
CA THR A 256 14.12 11.16 6.21
C THR A 256 15.09 10.54 5.21
N GLY A 257 14.95 9.23 4.95
CA GLY A 257 15.81 8.46 4.04
C GLY A 257 17.08 7.90 4.68
N PHE A 258 17.23 8.04 5.99
CA PHE A 258 18.28 7.44 6.81
C PHE A 258 17.72 7.23 8.23
N ASP A 259 18.45 6.51 9.09
CA ASP A 259 18.04 6.32 10.48
C ASP A 259 18.38 7.56 11.33
N ALA A 260 17.52 8.57 11.27
CA ALA A 260 17.71 9.82 12.00
C ALA A 260 17.60 9.64 13.52
N ASN A 261 16.85 8.63 13.98
CA ASN A 261 16.64 8.35 15.41
C ASN A 261 17.68 7.37 15.98
N ARG A 262 18.48 6.70 15.15
CA ARG A 262 19.36 5.59 15.57
C ARG A 262 18.62 4.41 16.19
N SER A 263 17.39 4.16 15.75
CA SER A 263 16.57 3.07 16.27
C SER A 263 16.97 1.71 15.71
N GLY A 264 17.78 1.65 14.65
CA GLY A 264 18.07 0.41 13.93
C GLY A 264 16.82 -0.18 13.25
N ALA A 265 15.77 0.63 13.07
CA ALA A 265 14.52 0.17 12.48
C ALA A 265 14.70 -0.17 10.99
N ILE A 266 14.27 -1.39 10.63
CA ILE A 266 14.23 -1.87 9.25
C ILE A 266 12.84 -2.49 9.01
N PRO A 267 12.08 -2.01 8.00
CA PRO A 267 12.32 -0.82 7.17
C PRO A 267 12.48 0.48 7.99
N LEU A 268 13.08 1.51 7.37
CA LEU A 268 13.34 2.80 8.04
C LEU A 268 12.05 3.44 8.55
N ALA A 269 12.02 3.79 9.84
CA ALA A 269 10.87 4.40 10.50
C ALA A 269 11.01 5.92 10.71
N SER A 270 12.21 6.49 10.57
CA SER A 270 12.49 7.90 10.85
C SER A 270 11.78 8.85 9.88
N ARG A 271 10.87 9.67 10.41
CA ARG A 271 10.09 10.65 9.65
C ARG A 271 10.73 12.02 9.75
N PRO A 272 10.58 12.91 8.76
CA PRO A 272 11.08 14.28 8.89
C PRO A 272 10.45 14.99 10.08
N LEU A 273 11.16 15.94 10.68
CA LEU A 273 10.64 16.74 11.78
C LEU A 273 9.32 17.41 11.36
N ASN A 274 8.32 17.39 12.25
CA ASN A 274 6.96 17.87 12.03
C ASN A 274 6.08 17.03 11.07
N PHE A 275 6.55 15.86 10.62
CA PHE A 275 5.71 14.92 9.87
C PHE A 275 5.22 13.80 10.79
N GLY A 276 3.90 13.61 10.85
CA GLY A 276 3.30 12.43 11.45
C GLY A 276 3.38 11.22 10.53
N ARG A 277 3.09 10.02 11.08
CA ARG A 277 2.99 8.80 10.27
C ARG A 277 1.88 8.95 9.22
N ASN A 278 2.16 8.48 8.00
CA ASN A 278 1.19 8.47 6.90
C ASN A 278 0.58 9.84 6.59
N SER A 279 1.42 10.88 6.61
CA SER A 279 1.02 12.29 6.46
C SER A 279 0.97 12.80 5.01
N LEU A 280 1.54 12.07 4.05
CA LEU A 280 1.40 12.37 2.62
C LEU A 280 0.19 11.64 2.04
N LEU A 281 -0.35 12.14 0.92
CA LEU A 281 -1.44 11.50 0.18
C LEU A 281 -1.07 11.38 -1.29
N THR A 282 -1.31 10.22 -1.92
CA THR A 282 -1.28 10.15 -3.38
C THR A 282 -2.40 11.01 -3.99
N PRO A 283 -2.29 11.40 -5.27
CA PRO A 283 -3.43 11.95 -6.00
C PRO A 283 -4.60 10.95 -6.09
N THR A 284 -5.79 11.49 -6.37
CA THR A 284 -6.98 10.70 -6.73
C THR A 284 -6.68 9.83 -7.96
N GLN A 285 -7.16 8.60 -7.91
CA GLN A 285 -7.04 7.63 -9.00
C GLN A 285 -8.39 7.52 -9.73
N VAL A 286 -8.33 7.51 -11.05
CA VAL A 286 -9.46 7.33 -11.97
C VAL A 286 -9.08 6.28 -13.00
N GLN A 287 -9.70 5.11 -12.90
CA GLN A 287 -9.53 4.02 -13.85
C GLN A 287 -10.86 3.80 -14.57
N PHE A 288 -10.82 3.92 -15.89
CA PHE A 288 -11.96 3.61 -16.75
C PHE A 288 -11.54 2.51 -17.73
N ASP A 289 -12.08 1.32 -17.52
CA ASP A 289 -11.91 0.18 -18.41
C ASP A 289 -13.18 0.00 -19.24
N LEU A 290 -13.03 -0.45 -20.48
CA LEU A 290 -14.14 -0.70 -21.39
C LEU A 290 -13.89 -1.97 -22.17
N ARG A 291 -14.85 -2.88 -22.13
CA ARG A 291 -14.94 -4.00 -23.07
C ARG A 291 -16.06 -3.74 -24.05
N VAL A 292 -15.81 -4.03 -25.33
CA VAL A 292 -16.79 -4.03 -26.39
C VAL A 292 -16.75 -5.39 -27.08
N LEU A 293 -17.89 -6.06 -27.13
CA LEU A 293 -18.08 -7.31 -27.83
C LEU A 293 -18.98 -7.06 -29.04
N LYS A 294 -18.63 -7.64 -30.18
CA LYS A 294 -19.49 -7.72 -31.37
C LYS A 294 -19.57 -9.19 -31.76
N PHE A 295 -20.78 -9.74 -31.85
CA PHE A 295 -20.96 -11.10 -32.35
C PHE A 295 -21.51 -11.16 -33.77
N PHE A 296 -21.09 -12.19 -34.50
CA PHE A 296 -21.51 -12.51 -35.85
C PHE A 296 -22.04 -13.95 -35.90
N LYS A 297 -23.24 -14.15 -36.43
CA LYS A 297 -23.77 -15.49 -36.69
C LYS A 297 -23.06 -16.09 -37.91
N VAL A 298 -22.58 -17.33 -37.80
CA VAL A 298 -21.87 -18.08 -38.86
C VAL A 298 -22.63 -19.38 -39.14
N GLY A 299 -23.36 -19.42 -40.26
CA GLY A 299 -24.22 -20.56 -40.59
C GLY A 299 -25.41 -20.71 -39.64
N GLU A 300 -25.89 -21.94 -39.46
CA GLU A 300 -27.10 -22.22 -38.66
C GLU A 300 -26.84 -22.37 -37.16
N ARG A 301 -25.60 -22.67 -36.75
CA ARG A 301 -25.22 -22.95 -35.36
C ARG A 301 -23.97 -22.21 -34.87
N GLY A 302 -23.17 -21.66 -35.77
CA GLY A 302 -21.92 -21.00 -35.41
C GLY A 302 -22.11 -19.56 -34.95
N LYS A 303 -21.29 -19.12 -34.01
CA LYS A 303 -21.19 -17.73 -33.54
C LYS A 303 -19.71 -17.34 -33.44
N LEU A 304 -19.37 -16.17 -33.97
CA LEU A 304 -18.04 -15.59 -33.90
C LEU A 304 -18.10 -14.29 -33.10
N ASP A 305 -17.42 -14.27 -31.96
CA ASP A 305 -17.33 -13.12 -31.07
C ASP A 305 -16.01 -12.39 -31.29
N PHE A 306 -16.08 -11.10 -31.62
CA PHE A 306 -14.94 -10.21 -31.65
C PHE A 306 -14.99 -9.30 -30.42
N VAL A 307 -13.96 -9.38 -29.57
CA VAL A 307 -13.90 -8.60 -28.33
C VAL A 307 -12.70 -7.68 -28.35
N VAL A 308 -12.95 -6.42 -27.99
CA VAL A 308 -11.92 -5.43 -27.72
C VAL A 308 -12.03 -4.99 -26.26
N GLU A 309 -10.98 -5.15 -25.49
CA GLU A 309 -10.89 -4.66 -24.12
C GLU A 309 -9.84 -3.56 -24.05
N SER A 310 -10.19 -2.45 -23.42
CA SER A 310 -9.26 -1.38 -23.10
C SER A 310 -9.21 -1.20 -21.59
N PHE A 311 -8.06 -1.47 -20.99
CA PHE A 311 -7.76 -1.04 -19.62
C PHE A 311 -7.29 0.41 -19.67
N ASN A 312 -7.82 1.27 -18.78
CA ASN A 312 -7.53 2.69 -18.74
C ASN A 312 -7.73 3.39 -20.10
N ILE A 313 -8.93 3.30 -20.67
CA ILE A 313 -9.27 3.81 -22.01
C ILE A 313 -8.98 5.31 -22.19
N LEU A 314 -9.13 6.09 -21.11
CA LEU A 314 -8.81 7.52 -21.09
C LEU A 314 -7.31 7.82 -21.01
N ASN A 315 -6.47 6.78 -20.83
CA ASN A 315 -5.04 6.91 -20.60
C ASN A 315 -4.70 7.87 -19.43
N HIS A 316 -5.54 7.89 -18.39
CA HIS A 316 -5.34 8.73 -17.22
C HIS A 316 -4.14 8.21 -16.41
N THR A 317 -3.27 9.11 -15.96
CA THR A 317 -2.12 8.72 -15.15
C THR A 317 -2.55 8.51 -13.70
N ASN A 318 -2.64 7.25 -13.29
CA ASN A 318 -3.00 6.87 -11.92
C ASN A 318 -1.75 6.74 -11.07
N VAL A 319 -1.40 7.77 -10.32
CA VAL A 319 -0.25 7.78 -9.41
C VAL A 319 -0.52 6.85 -8.22
N VAL A 320 0.36 5.88 -8.00
CA VAL A 320 0.23 4.87 -6.92
C VAL A 320 1.32 5.00 -5.86
N SER A 321 2.32 5.85 -6.08
CA SER A 321 3.36 6.13 -5.09
C SER A 321 3.98 7.50 -5.32
N LEU A 322 4.49 8.07 -4.24
CA LEU A 322 5.25 9.31 -4.22
C LEU A 322 6.67 9.01 -3.74
N ASN A 323 7.62 9.86 -4.10
CA ASN A 323 8.93 9.85 -3.47
C ASN A 323 8.81 10.30 -2.00
N GLN A 324 8.95 9.34 -1.09
CA GLN A 324 8.82 9.52 0.35
C GLN A 324 10.03 10.21 0.99
N LEU A 325 11.16 10.29 0.27
CA LEU A 325 12.44 10.74 0.83
C LEU A 325 12.48 12.26 0.91
N PHE A 326 12.47 12.78 2.14
CA PHE A 326 12.66 14.19 2.44
C PHE A 326 14.14 14.57 2.36
N GLY A 327 15.02 13.69 2.82
CA GLY A 327 16.46 13.93 2.93
C GLY A 327 16.89 14.44 4.31
N PRO A 328 18.19 14.70 4.49
CA PRO A 328 18.78 15.02 5.79
C PRO A 328 18.70 16.49 6.23
N ASP A 329 18.42 17.39 5.30
CA ASP A 329 18.45 18.82 5.52
C ASP A 329 17.15 19.37 6.10
N SER A 330 17.13 20.64 6.50
CA SER A 330 15.94 21.30 7.05
C SER A 330 14.83 21.49 6.00
N SER A 331 15.20 21.47 4.71
CA SER A 331 14.30 21.57 3.58
C SER A 331 14.31 20.27 2.78
N PRO A 332 13.18 19.89 2.17
CA PRO A 332 13.10 18.65 1.43
C PRO A 332 13.95 18.70 0.17
N ILE A 333 14.43 17.53 -0.28
CA ILE A 333 15.00 17.38 -1.62
C ILE A 333 13.96 17.76 -2.69
N SER A 334 14.41 18.22 -3.85
CA SER A 334 13.54 18.74 -4.93
C SER A 334 12.49 17.75 -5.44
N ARG A 335 12.70 16.44 -5.24
CA ARG A 335 11.77 15.38 -5.65
C ARG A 335 10.87 14.87 -4.53
N PHE A 336 10.95 15.40 -3.31
CA PHE A 336 10.10 14.98 -2.20
C PHE A 336 8.61 15.17 -2.55
N ALA A 337 7.77 14.19 -2.17
CA ALA A 337 6.33 14.18 -2.41
C ALA A 337 5.92 14.29 -3.90
N THR A 338 6.83 14.08 -4.84
CA THR A 338 6.52 14.02 -6.28
C THR A 338 6.17 12.59 -6.71
N PRO A 339 5.27 12.39 -7.69
CA PRO A 339 4.98 11.07 -8.23
C PRO A 339 6.23 10.35 -8.73
N ASN A 340 6.44 9.10 -8.29
CA ASN A 340 7.56 8.26 -8.74
C ASN A 340 7.10 6.90 -9.32
N LYS A 341 5.81 6.57 -9.20
CA LYS A 341 5.20 5.36 -9.78
C LYS A 341 3.74 5.61 -10.15
N ALA A 342 3.36 5.11 -11.31
CA ALA A 342 1.98 5.08 -11.78
C ALA A 342 1.52 3.63 -12.04
N SER A 343 0.21 3.42 -12.07
CA SER A 343 -0.43 2.18 -12.52
C SER A 343 -0.24 1.98 -14.03
N ILE A 344 -0.83 0.92 -14.57
CA ILE A 344 -0.76 0.61 -16.00
C ILE A 344 -1.30 1.77 -16.85
N SER A 345 -0.57 2.06 -17.93
CA SER A 345 -1.07 2.92 -19.01
C SER A 345 -2.24 2.25 -19.72
N ARG A 346 -2.83 2.95 -20.69
CA ARG A 346 -3.81 2.34 -21.59
C ARG A 346 -3.26 1.05 -22.20
N ARG A 347 -4.02 -0.03 -22.09
CA ARG A 347 -3.67 -1.35 -22.65
C ARG A 347 -4.86 -1.93 -23.38
N LEU A 348 -4.68 -2.25 -24.66
CA LEU A 348 -5.69 -2.91 -25.48
C LEU A 348 -5.45 -4.42 -25.49
N ARG A 349 -6.54 -5.19 -25.44
CA ARG A 349 -6.55 -6.63 -25.68
C ARG A 349 -7.62 -6.92 -26.72
N PHE A 350 -7.30 -7.86 -27.61
CA PHE A 350 -8.20 -8.36 -28.62
C PHE A 350 -8.37 -9.86 -28.42
N SER A 351 -9.60 -10.34 -28.54
CA SER A 351 -9.87 -11.78 -28.58
C SER A 351 -10.93 -12.10 -29.62
N VAL A 352 -10.80 -13.29 -30.18
CA VAL A 352 -11.77 -13.87 -31.11
C VAL A 352 -12.17 -15.20 -30.51
N ASP A 353 -13.47 -15.42 -30.36
CA ASP A 353 -14.03 -16.69 -29.90
C ASP A 353 -14.99 -17.23 -30.95
N PHE A 354 -14.99 -18.55 -31.15
CA PHE A 354 -15.85 -19.22 -32.10
C PHE A 354 -16.57 -20.38 -31.43
N GLU A 355 -17.89 -20.27 -31.33
CA GLU A 355 -18.79 -21.27 -30.76
C GLU A 355 -19.50 -22.02 -31.90
N PHE A 356 -19.68 -23.34 -31.79
CA PHE A 356 -20.26 -24.21 -32.83
C PHE A 356 -21.33 -25.18 -32.32
#